data_AF-A0A3S3R3N5-F1
#
_entry.id   AF-A0A3S3R3N5-F1
#
_cell.length_a   1.000
_cell.length_b   1.000
_cell.length_c   1.000
_cell.angle_alpha   90.00
_cell.angle_beta   90.00
_cell.angle_gamma   90.00
#
_symmetry.space_group_name_H-M   'P 1'
#
loop_
_entity.id
_entity.type
_entity.pdbx_description
1 polymer ?
#
loop_
_entity_poly.entity_id
_entity_poly.type
_entity_poly.pdbx_seq_one_letter_code
_entity_poly.pdbx_strand_id
1 'polypeptide(L)'
;MKRSLLPIDFVPAGLRRCSGLMILLCCCLPLLLTGCPAMQSLPWETKEDLQIALSDIELQEIKALETIFLLKLRVINPNDTALKIRSMKCDLKINGEPFASGISDERQ
;
A
#
# COMPACT_ATOMS: atom_id res chain seq x y z
N MET A 1 32.36 28.28 19.99
CA MET A 1 32.26 27.12 20.90
C MET A 1 31.67 27.61 22.22
N LYS A 2 30.65 26.91 22.76
CA LYS A 2 29.72 27.26 23.87
C LYS A 2 28.43 27.94 23.37
N ARG A 3 27.33 27.21 23.12
CA ARG A 3 26.35 26.55 24.03
C ARG A 3 25.50 27.54 24.84
N SER A 4 24.17 27.38 24.71
CA SER A 4 23.15 27.48 25.77
C SER A 4 22.84 28.90 26.28
N LEU A 5 21.61 29.36 26.52
CA LEU A 5 20.23 28.84 26.51
C LEU A 5 19.34 30.09 26.52
N LEU A 6 18.20 30.07 25.84
CA LEU A 6 17.14 31.08 25.93
C LEU A 6 15.84 30.40 26.39
N PRO A 7 14.93 31.14 27.04
CA PRO A 7 14.60 30.92 28.44
C PRO A 7 13.26 30.22 28.57
N ILE A 8 13.19 29.21 29.45
CA ILE A 8 11.93 28.59 29.86
C ILE A 8 11.53 29.25 31.18
N ASP A 9 11.23 30.54 31.14
CA ASP A 9 10.71 31.27 32.29
C ASP A 9 9.39 31.92 31.90
N PHE A 10 8.32 31.12 31.88
CA PHE A 10 6.98 31.64 32.10
C PHE A 10 6.07 30.56 32.69
N VAL A 11 6.28 30.24 33.96
CA VAL A 11 5.28 29.57 34.79
C VAL A 11 4.95 30.54 35.93
N PRO A 12 3.75 31.16 35.95
CA PRO A 12 3.42 32.11 36.99
C PRO A 12 3.27 31.39 38.32
N ALA A 13 4.00 31.90 39.30
CA ALA A 13 3.88 31.54 40.70
C ALA A 13 2.49 31.96 41.21
N GLY A 14 1.58 31.00 41.37
CA GLY A 14 0.23 31.37 41.78
C GLY A 14 -0.79 30.26 41.93
N LEU A 15 -0.45 29.06 42.39
CA LEU A 15 -1.42 28.26 43.16
C LEU A 15 -0.73 27.20 44.00
N ARG A 16 -0.69 27.48 45.30
CA ARG A 16 -0.36 26.51 46.34
C ARG A 16 -1.35 25.34 46.20
N ARG A 17 -0.81 24.11 46.13
CA ARG A 17 -1.56 22.83 46.25
C ARG A 17 -2.18 22.28 44.95
N CYS A 18 -1.52 22.40 43.81
CA CYS A 18 -1.78 21.54 42.66
C CYS A 18 -0.97 20.24 42.77
N SER A 19 -1.52 19.36 43.60
CA SER A 19 -1.49 17.89 43.57
C SER A 19 -0.44 17.24 42.65
N GLY A 20 0.51 16.50 43.22
CA GLY A 20 1.44 15.64 42.46
C GLY A 20 0.72 14.68 41.50
N LEU A 21 -0.57 14.42 41.74
CA LEU A 21 -1.48 13.73 40.82
C LEU A 21 -1.59 14.43 39.45
N MET A 22 -1.64 15.77 39.40
CA MET A 22 -1.75 16.54 38.15
C MET A 22 -0.45 16.52 37.34
N ILE A 23 0.71 16.50 38.01
CA ILE A 23 2.01 16.34 37.35
C ILE A 23 2.16 14.91 36.81
N LEU A 24 1.77 13.92 37.61
CA LEU A 24 1.77 12.51 37.20
C LEU A 24 0.82 12.28 36.01
N LEU A 25 -0.38 12.87 36.04
CA LEU A 25 -1.35 12.78 34.96
C LEU A 25 -0.83 13.47 33.68
N CYS A 26 -0.23 14.66 33.80
CA CYS A 26 0.31 15.40 32.65
C CYS A 26 1.52 14.71 32.02
N CYS A 27 2.34 13.98 32.81
CA CYS A 27 3.46 13.19 32.30
C CYS A 27 3.05 11.80 31.76
N CYS A 28 2.06 11.13 32.35
CA CYS A 28 1.62 9.79 31.92
C CYS A 28 0.66 9.81 30.73
N LEU A 29 -0.15 10.86 30.58
CA LEU A 29 -1.10 11.01 29.48
C LEU A 29 -0.43 10.99 28.09
N PRO A 30 0.70 11.68 27.83
CA PRO A 30 1.34 11.60 26.52
C PRO A 30 1.92 10.20 26.22
N LEU A 31 2.34 9.40 27.21
CA LEU A 31 2.80 8.02 26.98
C LEU A 31 1.68 7.08 26.53
N LEU A 32 0.43 7.37 26.92
CA LEU A 32 -0.75 6.59 26.51
C LEU A 32 -1.27 7.02 25.12
N LEU A 33 -1.03 8.28 24.72
CA LEU A 33 -1.45 8.79 23.41
C LEU A 33 -0.40 8.58 22.29
N THR A 34 0.86 8.30 22.61
CA THR A 34 1.82 7.83 21.61
C THR A 34 1.56 6.34 21.33
N GLY A 35 0.51 6.07 20.57
CA GLY A 35 0.31 4.76 19.98
C GLY A 35 1.54 4.40 19.14
N CYS A 36 2.18 3.29 19.46
CA CYS A 36 3.32 2.80 18.71
C CYS A 36 2.87 2.48 17.27
N PRO A 37 3.41 3.13 16.21
CA PRO A 37 3.02 2.82 14.83
C PRO A 37 3.45 1.40 14.38
N ALA A 38 4.06 0.60 15.25
CA ALA A 38 4.58 -0.73 14.96
C ALA A 38 3.52 -1.85 14.79
N MET A 39 2.22 -1.58 14.99
CA MET A 39 1.16 -2.58 14.83
C MET A 39 0.55 -2.65 13.42
N GLN A 40 1.10 -1.93 12.45
CA GLN A 40 0.56 -1.91 11.07
C GLN A 40 1.06 -3.07 10.19
N SER A 41 1.93 -3.95 10.70
CA SER A 41 2.52 -5.06 9.94
C SER A 41 2.33 -6.41 10.65
N LEU A 42 1.13 -6.67 11.17
CA LEU A 42 0.82 -7.99 11.71
C LEU A 42 0.66 -8.99 10.52
N PRO A 43 1.46 -10.08 10.43
CA PRO A 43 1.53 -10.98 9.26
C PRO A 43 0.33 -11.92 9.01
N TRP A 44 -0.80 -11.77 9.71
CA TRP A 44 -1.81 -12.84 9.82
C TRP A 44 -2.68 -13.07 8.58
N GLU A 45 -2.53 -12.28 7.52
CA GLU A 45 -3.06 -12.60 6.19
C GLU A 45 -1.90 -12.60 5.20
N THR A 46 -1.09 -13.65 5.22
CA THR A 46 -0.06 -13.86 4.19
C THR A 46 -0.78 -14.30 2.91
N LYS A 47 -1.42 -13.34 2.24
CA LYS A 47 -2.08 -13.60 0.96
C LYS A 47 -1.01 -13.92 -0.07
N GLU A 48 -1.06 -15.12 -0.62
CA GLU A 48 -0.15 -15.55 -1.65
C GLU A 48 -0.49 -14.85 -2.98
N ASP A 49 0.53 -14.46 -3.73
CA ASP A 49 0.35 -13.77 -5.00
C ASP A 49 -0.34 -14.67 -6.03
N LEU A 50 -1.17 -14.06 -6.89
CA LEU A 50 -1.76 -14.77 -8.03
C LEU A 50 -0.67 -15.16 -9.01
N GLN A 51 -0.71 -16.40 -9.49
CA GLN A 51 0.20 -16.85 -10.53
C GLN A 51 -0.47 -16.66 -11.89
N ILE A 52 0.09 -15.81 -12.72
CA ILE A 52 -0.43 -15.49 -14.05
C ILE A 52 0.58 -15.96 -15.09
N ALA A 53 0.13 -16.79 -16.03
CA ALA A 53 0.95 -17.29 -17.13
C ALA A 53 0.21 -17.13 -18.46
N LEU A 54 0.96 -16.79 -19.51
CA LEU A 54 0.44 -16.82 -20.88
C LEU A 54 0.36 -18.27 -21.35
N SER A 55 -0.86 -18.74 -21.62
CA SER A 55 -1.09 -20.11 -22.10
C SER A 55 -1.09 -20.20 -23.61
N ASP A 56 -1.54 -19.15 -24.29
CA ASP A 56 -1.71 -19.15 -25.74
C ASP A 56 -1.76 -17.73 -26.31
N ILE A 57 -1.35 -17.59 -27.56
CA ILE A 57 -1.47 -16.37 -28.36
C ILE A 57 -1.99 -16.76 -29.73
N GLU A 58 -3.17 -16.25 -30.09
CA GLU A 58 -3.76 -16.49 -31.40
C GLU A 58 -3.88 -15.20 -32.18
N LEU A 59 -3.46 -15.22 -33.44
CA LEU A 59 -3.73 -14.14 -34.39
C LEU A 59 -5.19 -14.25 -34.85
N GLN A 60 -6.01 -13.26 -34.53
CA GLN A 60 -7.42 -13.23 -34.90
C GLN A 60 -7.63 -12.57 -36.27
N GLU A 61 -7.03 -11.39 -36.45
CA GLU A 61 -7.22 -10.61 -37.67
C GLU A 61 -6.00 -9.74 -37.97
N ILE A 62 -5.64 -9.62 -39.25
CA ILE A 62 -4.71 -8.61 -39.75
C ILE A 62 -5.50 -7.68 -40.66
N LYS A 63 -5.55 -6.41 -40.29
CA LYS A 63 -6.07 -5.31 -41.10
C LYS A 63 -4.92 -4.44 -41.58
N ALA A 64 -5.22 -3.49 -42.45
CA ALA A 64 -4.19 -2.62 -43.04
C ALA A 64 -3.35 -1.86 -42.00
N LEU A 65 -3.95 -1.46 -40.87
CA LEU A 65 -3.31 -0.66 -39.81
C LEU A 65 -3.49 -1.24 -38.41
N GLU A 66 -4.09 -2.43 -38.29
CA GLU A 66 -4.37 -3.08 -37.01
C GLU A 66 -4.05 -4.56 -37.09
N THR A 67 -3.54 -5.12 -36.00
CA THR A 67 -3.45 -6.57 -35.84
C THR A 67 -4.07 -6.94 -34.52
N ILE A 68 -5.04 -7.85 -34.55
CA ILE A 68 -5.81 -8.27 -33.39
C ILE A 68 -5.29 -9.64 -32.95
N PHE A 69 -4.84 -9.71 -31.70
CA PHE A 69 -4.41 -10.94 -31.04
C PHE A 69 -5.36 -11.30 -29.91
N LEU A 70 -5.67 -12.58 -29.77
CA LEU A 70 -6.31 -13.14 -28.59
C LEU A 70 -5.23 -13.72 -27.66
N LEU A 71 -5.11 -13.16 -26.46
CA LEU A 71 -4.21 -13.66 -25.43
C LEU A 71 -5.01 -14.51 -24.44
N LYS A 72 -4.61 -15.77 -24.25
CA LYS A 72 -5.20 -16.62 -23.20
C LYS A 72 -4.27 -16.66 -22.01
N LEU A 73 -4.71 -16.09 -20.90
CA LEU A 73 -3.99 -16.11 -19.63
C LEU A 73 -4.55 -17.20 -18.72
N ARG A 74 -3.66 -17.96 -18.08
CA ARG A 74 -3.99 -18.86 -16.98
C ARG A 74 -3.70 -18.13 -15.68
N VAL A 75 -4.74 -17.97 -14.86
CA VAL A 75 -4.66 -17.36 -13.54
C VAL A 75 -4.89 -18.46 -12.51
N ILE A 76 -3.93 -18.64 -11.61
CA ILE A 76 -4.05 -19.53 -10.47
C ILE A 76 -4.15 -18.64 -9.23
N ASN A 77 -5.27 -18.75 -8.52
CA ASN A 77 -5.45 -18.12 -7.22
C ASN A 77 -5.14 -19.15 -6.13
N PRO A 78 -3.97 -19.08 -5.49
CA PRO A 78 -3.63 -20.02 -4.43
C PRO A 78 -4.38 -19.76 -3.11
N ASN A 79 -5.07 -18.62 -3.00
CA ASN A 79 -5.80 -18.24 -1.81
C ASN A 79 -7.18 -18.90 -1.76
N ASP A 80 -7.65 -19.26 -0.55
CA ASP A 80 -8.99 -19.82 -0.30
C ASP A 80 -10.12 -18.75 -0.30
N THR A 81 -9.90 -17.64 -1.00
CA THR A 81 -10.87 -16.54 -1.14
C THR A 81 -11.10 -16.23 -2.61
N ALA A 82 -12.36 -15.92 -2.96
CA ALA A 82 -12.73 -15.62 -4.34
C ALA A 82 -11.99 -14.37 -4.88
N LEU A 83 -11.46 -14.48 -6.10
CA LEU A 83 -10.82 -13.38 -6.80
C LEU A 83 -11.85 -12.56 -7.58
N LYS A 84 -11.97 -11.26 -7.26
CA LYS A 84 -12.76 -10.30 -8.04
C LYS A 84 -11.83 -9.38 -8.84
N ILE A 85 -11.81 -9.53 -10.17
CA ILE A 85 -11.02 -8.69 -11.08
C ILE A 85 -11.91 -7.56 -11.61
N ARG A 86 -11.47 -6.31 -11.48
CA ARG A 86 -12.17 -5.13 -12.04
C ARG A 86 -11.59 -4.69 -13.39
N SER A 87 -10.27 -4.60 -13.44
CA SER A 87 -9.52 -4.30 -14.65
C SER A 87 -8.14 -4.91 -14.55
N MET A 88 -7.51 -5.15 -15.71
CA MET A 88 -6.17 -5.69 -15.80
C MET A 88 -5.35 -4.85 -16.76
N LYS A 89 -4.26 -4.27 -16.29
CA LYS A 89 -3.24 -3.71 -17.18
C LYS A 89 -2.33 -4.86 -17.65
N CYS A 90 -2.14 -4.97 -18.95
CA CYS A 90 -1.28 -5.97 -19.55
C CYS A 90 -0.20 -5.26 -20.38
N ASP A 91 1.06 -5.63 -20.16
CA ASP A 91 2.20 -5.18 -20.95
C ASP A 91 2.83 -6.44 -21.57
N LEU A 92 2.67 -6.61 -22.89
CA LEU A 92 3.23 -7.73 -23.64
C LEU A 92 4.62 -7.37 -24.15
N LYS A 93 5.59 -8.23 -23.82
CA LYS A 93 6.96 -8.14 -24.31
C LYS A 93 7.33 -9.38 -25.11
N ILE A 94 8.01 -9.20 -26.23
CA ILE A 94 8.53 -10.28 -27.07
C ILE A 94 10.04 -10.13 -27.10
N ASN A 95 10.77 -11.18 -26.70
CA ASN A 95 12.23 -11.16 -26.58
C ASN A 95 12.78 -10.02 -25.71
N GLY A 96 12.03 -9.62 -24.69
CA GLY A 96 12.39 -8.52 -23.79
C GLY A 96 11.97 -7.13 -24.27
N GLU A 97 11.58 -6.98 -25.54
CA GLU A 97 11.17 -5.69 -26.11
C GLU A 97 9.66 -5.46 -25.93
N PRO A 98 9.22 -4.23 -25.60
CA PRO A 98 7.81 -3.88 -25.54
C PRO A 98 7.15 -4.04 -26.90
N PHE A 99 6.08 -4.84 -26.96
CA PHE A 99 5.33 -5.09 -28.19
C PHE A 99 3.95 -4.42 -28.15
N ALA A 100 3.22 -4.58 -27.04
CA ALA A 100 1.89 -3.99 -26.87
C ALA A 100 1.59 -3.73 -25.39
N SER A 101 0.71 -2.77 -25.11
CA SER A 101 0.14 -2.55 -23.79
C SER A 101 -1.37 -2.30 -23.90
N GLY A 102 -2.11 -2.67 -22.86
CA GLY A 102 -3.56 -2.55 -22.85
C GLY A 102 -4.14 -2.63 -21.45
N ILE A 103 -5.42 -2.27 -21.33
CA ILE A 103 -6.19 -2.40 -20.10
C ILE A 103 -7.47 -3.15 -20.45
N SER A 104 -7.80 -4.22 -19.73
CA SER A 104 -9.12 -4.84 -19.83
C SER A 104 -10.12 -3.96 -19.06
N ASP A 105 -11.11 -3.40 -19.75
CA ASP A 105 -12.25 -2.76 -19.09
C ASP A 105 -13.42 -3.77 -19.03
N GLU A 106 -14.11 -3.81 -17.90
CA GLU A 106 -15.38 -4.53 -17.73
C GLU A 106 -16.49 -3.85 -18.56
N ARG A 107 -16.30 -2.58 -18.92
CA ARG A 107 -17.22 -1.78 -19.75
C ARG A 107 -16.60 -1.42 -21.10
N GLN A 108 -16.86 -2.24 -22.11
CA GLN A 108 -16.94 -1.78 -23.50
C GLN A 108 -18.34 -2.04 -24.05
#